data_AF-A0AA43EUP6-F1
#
_entry.id   AF-A0AA43EUP6-F1
#
_cell.length_a   1.000
_cell.length_b   1.000
_cell.length_c   1.000
_cell.angle_alpha   90.00
_cell.angle_beta   90.00
_cell.angle_gamma   90.00
#
_symmetry.space_group_name_H-M   'P 1'
#
loop_
_entity.id
_entity.type
_entity.pdbx_description
1 polymer ?
#
loop_
_entity_poly.entity_id
_entity_poly.type
_entity_poly.pdbx_seq_one_letter_code
_entity_poly.pdbx_strand_id
1 'polypeptide(L)'
;MLRTWFDSYIIYLAETSRRPAAIVLAVLLQAGVPQLSDGAPGGKTEVLPMEKAAPAAVVIEAAGTEPELRRQMRSKNGVVELKSGAVRFSLAPTGSYGFIAPKQLGLALVTQSPDLMLEQVSSSSGSYEIHKLGNGSGLLVGFVGNEVVPQIKPSERPRSVRLFLYSNPFSKATTIAAVPLTKLMVDQMPHRIEPKQPDGPVLLEMDLQGTANRKAPSQ
;
A
#
# COMPACT_ATOMS: atom_id res chain seq x y z
N MET A 1 -40.72 3.07 41.91
CA MET A 1 -40.66 4.37 42.62
C MET A 1 -39.32 5.00 42.31
N LEU A 2 -39.12 6.26 41.93
CA LEU A 2 -39.90 7.39 41.41
C LEU A 2 -38.82 8.48 41.16
N ARG A 3 -39.06 9.38 40.20
CA ARG A 3 -38.39 10.69 39.95
C ARG A 3 -37.11 10.64 39.09
N THR A 4 -37.10 11.04 37.82
CA THR A 4 -37.37 12.35 37.16
C THR A 4 -36.46 13.48 37.61
N TRP A 5 -35.72 14.07 36.67
CA TRP A 5 -35.70 15.52 36.44
C TRP A 5 -34.98 15.87 35.11
N PHE A 6 -35.75 16.47 34.21
CA PHE A 6 -35.31 17.30 33.08
C PHE A 6 -34.68 18.58 33.64
N ASP A 7 -33.75 19.20 32.91
CA ASP A 7 -33.95 20.63 32.61
C ASP A 7 -33.13 21.12 31.40
N SER A 8 -33.84 21.90 30.61
CA SER A 8 -33.48 22.56 29.37
C SER A 8 -32.77 23.89 29.65
N TYR A 9 -31.88 24.32 28.75
CA TYR A 9 -31.58 25.75 28.56
C TYR A 9 -31.66 26.09 27.08
N ILE A 10 -32.83 26.60 26.67
CA ILE A 10 -33.04 27.42 25.48
C ILE A 10 -33.28 28.83 26.02
N ILE A 11 -32.47 29.80 25.59
CA ILE A 11 -32.81 31.22 25.68
C ILE A 11 -32.84 31.78 24.26
N TYR A 12 -34.00 32.38 23.98
CA TYR A 12 -34.40 33.11 22.78
C TYR A 12 -34.07 34.60 22.90
N LEU A 13 -34.27 35.32 21.78
CA LEU A 13 -34.38 36.78 21.55
C LEU A 13 -33.19 37.38 20.82
N ALA A 14 -33.32 38.25 19.81
CA ALA A 14 -34.44 38.73 18.97
C ALA A 14 -33.74 39.51 17.82
N GLU A 15 -34.02 39.23 16.55
CA GLU A 15 -34.95 39.99 15.71
C GLU A 15 -34.45 41.40 15.31
N THR A 16 -34.21 41.61 14.01
CA THR A 16 -34.79 42.74 13.26
C THR A 16 -34.55 42.60 11.76
N SER A 17 -35.68 42.56 11.06
CA SER A 17 -35.96 42.53 9.63
C SER A 17 -35.35 43.66 8.79
N ARG A 18 -35.11 43.41 7.49
CA ARG A 18 -35.79 44.08 6.33
C ARG A 18 -35.04 43.83 5.00
N ARG A 19 -35.66 43.07 4.10
CA ARG A 19 -35.61 43.26 2.62
C ARG A 19 -36.86 44.09 2.24
N PRO A 20 -37.12 44.55 0.99
CA PRO A 20 -36.43 44.32 -0.30
C PRO A 20 -36.27 45.60 -1.18
N ALA A 21 -35.53 45.55 -2.30
CA ALA A 21 -35.84 46.35 -3.50
C ALA A 21 -35.04 45.85 -4.71
N ALA A 22 -35.78 45.46 -5.76
CA ALA A 22 -35.29 45.24 -7.10
C ALA A 22 -35.19 46.59 -7.84
N ILE A 23 -34.14 46.77 -8.65
CA ILE A 23 -34.14 47.76 -9.74
C ILE A 23 -33.56 47.08 -10.99
N VAL A 24 -34.39 47.03 -12.02
CA VAL A 24 -34.12 46.62 -13.41
C VAL A 24 -34.17 47.89 -14.27
N LEU A 25 -33.14 48.15 -15.10
CA LEU A 25 -33.14 48.84 -16.43
C LEU A 25 -31.66 49.13 -16.80
N ALA A 26 -31.00 48.61 -17.84
CA ALA A 26 -31.26 48.44 -19.29
C ALA A 26 -31.19 49.75 -20.11
N VAL A 27 -30.08 49.97 -20.86
CA VAL A 27 -29.94 50.60 -22.21
C VAL A 27 -28.48 50.31 -22.67
N LEU A 28 -28.18 49.36 -23.56
CA LEU A 28 -28.24 49.30 -25.04
C LEU A 28 -27.24 50.17 -25.84
N LEU A 29 -26.42 49.45 -26.61
CA LEU A 29 -25.88 49.74 -27.96
C LEU A 29 -24.96 50.94 -28.16
N GLN A 30 -23.66 50.66 -28.39
CA GLN A 30 -22.94 51.24 -29.52
C GLN A 30 -22.00 50.22 -30.17
N ALA A 31 -22.01 50.23 -31.50
CA ALA A 31 -21.41 49.30 -32.43
C ALA A 31 -19.90 49.49 -32.60
N GLY A 32 -19.21 48.41 -32.93
CA GLY A 32 -17.82 48.43 -33.40
C GLY A 32 -17.28 47.02 -33.58
N VAL A 33 -17.56 46.39 -34.72
CA VAL A 33 -16.81 45.21 -35.19
C VAL A 33 -15.44 45.71 -35.65
N PRO A 34 -14.33 45.11 -35.18
CA PRO A 34 -13.51 44.41 -36.16
C PRO A 34 -12.93 43.08 -35.67
N GLN A 35 -12.86 42.17 -36.63
CA GLN A 35 -11.83 41.17 -36.88
C GLN A 35 -11.59 40.05 -35.85
N LEU A 36 -11.94 38.84 -36.30
CA LEU A 36 -11.18 37.61 -36.04
C LEU A 36 -9.68 37.90 -36.09
N SER A 37 -8.97 37.52 -35.03
CA SER A 37 -7.55 37.20 -35.11
C SER A 37 -7.25 36.07 -34.14
N ASP A 38 -6.90 34.95 -34.78
CA ASP A 38 -6.03 33.86 -34.38
C ASP A 38 -6.14 33.21 -33.00
N GLY A 39 -6.34 31.89 -33.09
CA GLY A 39 -6.34 30.97 -31.97
C GLY A 39 -5.04 31.00 -31.16
N ALA A 40 -5.20 31.13 -29.85
CA ALA A 40 -4.14 30.87 -28.90
C ALA A 40 -3.91 29.34 -28.80
N PRO A 41 -2.68 28.85 -29.01
CA PRO A 41 -2.39 27.43 -28.92
C PRO A 41 -2.19 26.99 -27.47
N GLY A 42 -3.04 26.04 -27.05
CA GLY A 42 -2.71 24.93 -26.15
C GLY A 42 -1.97 25.28 -24.87
N GLY A 43 -2.72 25.55 -23.80
CA GLY A 43 -2.23 25.37 -22.43
C GLY A 43 -1.79 23.93 -22.23
N LYS A 44 -0.47 23.70 -22.31
CA LYS A 44 0.14 22.43 -21.92
C LYS A 44 0.01 22.33 -20.41
N THR A 45 -1.01 21.63 -19.95
CA THR A 45 -0.97 21.01 -18.63
C THR A 45 0.21 20.03 -18.68
N GLU A 46 1.38 20.41 -18.16
CA GLU A 46 2.44 19.48 -17.86
C GLU A 46 1.92 18.54 -16.77
N VAL A 47 1.29 17.45 -17.20
CA VAL A 47 1.07 16.29 -16.35
C VAL A 47 2.45 15.72 -16.09
N LEU A 48 3.05 16.09 -14.97
CA LEU A 48 4.24 15.41 -14.47
C LEU A 48 3.91 13.92 -14.41
N PRO A 49 4.60 13.04 -15.16
CA PRO A 49 4.43 11.62 -14.99
C PRO A 49 5.08 11.27 -13.66
N MET A 50 4.31 11.33 -12.58
CA MET A 50 4.70 10.73 -11.30
C MET A 50 4.48 9.22 -11.40
N GLU A 51 5.10 8.58 -12.40
CA GLU A 51 5.28 7.14 -12.42
C GLU A 51 6.34 6.83 -11.37
N LYS A 52 5.90 6.83 -10.11
CA LYS A 52 6.71 6.38 -9.00
C LYS A 52 6.95 4.90 -9.22
N ALA A 53 8.08 4.57 -9.84
CA ALA A 53 8.50 3.20 -10.08
C ALA A 53 8.33 2.39 -8.79
N ALA A 54 7.73 1.20 -8.91
CA ALA A 54 7.60 0.30 -7.77
C ALA A 54 8.98 0.08 -7.13
N PRO A 55 9.07 -0.01 -5.79
CA PRO A 55 10.36 -0.20 -5.13
C PRO A 55 11.03 -1.47 -5.67
N ALA A 56 12.36 -1.49 -5.69
CA ALA A 56 13.09 -2.71 -6.03
C ALA A 56 12.91 -3.75 -4.92
N ALA A 57 12.98 -5.03 -5.29
CA ALA A 57 13.12 -6.08 -4.30
C ALA A 57 14.51 -6.01 -3.65
N VAL A 58 14.59 -6.35 -2.38
CA VAL A 58 15.81 -6.30 -1.58
C VAL A 58 16.13 -7.70 -1.07
N VAL A 59 17.38 -8.14 -1.23
CA VAL A 59 17.85 -9.45 -0.77
C VAL A 59 19.04 -9.26 0.18
N ILE A 60 19.18 -10.16 1.16
CA ILE A 60 20.37 -10.30 1.99
C ILE A 60 20.92 -11.71 1.79
N GLU A 61 22.05 -11.79 1.08
CA GLU A 61 22.80 -13.01 0.85
C GLU A 61 23.87 -13.14 1.95
N ALA A 62 23.42 -13.31 3.19
CA ALA A 62 24.28 -13.54 4.34
C ALA A 62 23.79 -14.76 5.13
N ALA A 63 24.72 -15.49 5.74
CA ALA A 63 24.35 -16.51 6.72
C ALA A 63 23.99 -15.84 8.05
N GLY A 64 23.02 -16.42 8.77
CA GLY A 64 22.62 -15.92 10.08
C GLY A 64 21.36 -16.61 10.58
N THR A 65 21.03 -16.34 11.84
CA THR A 65 19.74 -16.74 12.41
C THR A 65 18.61 -15.87 11.87
N GLU A 66 17.36 -16.37 11.90
CA GLU A 66 16.21 -15.58 11.46
C GLU A 66 16.14 -14.17 12.09
N PRO A 67 16.27 -14.01 13.43
CA PRO A 67 16.19 -12.69 14.04
C PRO A 67 17.29 -11.73 13.56
N GLU A 68 18.50 -12.23 13.28
CA GLU A 68 19.60 -11.43 12.76
C GLU A 68 19.31 -10.96 11.32
N LEU A 69 18.87 -11.87 10.46
CA LEU A 69 18.52 -11.57 9.07
C LEU A 69 17.37 -10.55 8.98
N ARG A 70 16.34 -10.73 9.82
CA ARG A 70 15.22 -9.78 9.96
C ARG A 70 15.70 -8.40 10.40
N ARG A 71 16.58 -8.34 11.41
CA ARG A 71 17.18 -7.08 11.89
C ARG A 71 17.99 -6.39 10.80
N GLN A 72 18.82 -7.12 10.06
CA GLN A 72 19.57 -6.58 8.94
C GLN A 72 18.63 -6.05 7.84
N MET A 73 17.54 -6.77 7.53
CA MET A 73 16.55 -6.33 6.55
C MET A 73 15.83 -5.03 6.98
N ARG A 74 15.47 -4.92 8.27
CA ARG A 74 14.88 -3.69 8.84
C ARG A 74 15.84 -2.51 8.76
N SER A 75 17.10 -2.73 9.15
CA SER A 75 18.16 -1.71 9.07
C SER A 75 18.41 -1.26 7.63
N LYS A 76 18.54 -2.22 6.70
CA LYS A 76 18.76 -1.95 5.26
C LYS A 76 17.60 -1.16 4.63
N ASN A 77 16.37 -1.42 5.05
CA ASN A 77 15.18 -0.74 4.56
C ASN A 77 14.83 0.53 5.35
N GLY A 78 15.57 0.85 6.41
CA GLY A 78 15.34 2.03 7.25
C GLY A 78 13.97 2.05 7.93
N VAL A 79 13.49 0.88 8.40
CA VAL A 79 12.19 0.76 9.06
C VAL A 79 12.32 0.51 10.57
N VAL A 80 11.40 1.09 11.33
CA VAL A 80 11.27 0.89 12.78
C VAL A 80 9.95 0.19 13.13
N GLU A 81 9.85 -0.38 14.32
CA GLU A 81 8.63 -1.08 14.72
C GLU A 81 7.43 -0.14 14.81
N LEU A 82 6.23 -0.65 14.47
CA LEU A 82 4.99 0.05 14.79
C LEU A 82 4.88 0.30 16.30
N LYS A 83 4.40 1.49 16.69
CA LYS A 83 4.42 1.91 18.09
C LYS A 83 3.41 1.18 18.98
N SER A 84 2.22 0.86 18.47
CA SER A 84 1.20 0.14 19.22
C SER A 84 0.06 -0.37 18.34
N GLY A 85 -0.44 -1.57 18.67
CA GLY A 85 -1.72 -2.09 18.20
C GLY A 85 -1.75 -2.53 16.75
N ALA A 86 -2.97 -2.53 16.18
CA ALA A 86 -3.22 -2.85 14.79
C ALA A 86 -3.59 -1.56 14.02
N VAL A 87 -3.01 -1.38 12.84
CA VAL A 87 -3.23 -0.21 11.99
C VAL A 87 -3.31 -0.64 10.53
N ARG A 88 -4.15 0.05 9.76
CA ARG A 88 -4.20 -0.12 8.32
C ARG A 88 -2.91 0.38 7.66
N PHE A 89 -2.43 -0.31 6.64
CA PHE A 89 -1.19 0.01 5.92
C PHE A 89 -1.19 1.45 5.40
N SER A 90 -2.32 1.95 4.89
CA SER A 90 -2.48 3.31 4.40
C SER A 90 -2.24 4.35 5.50
N LEU A 91 -2.65 4.04 6.74
CA LEU A 91 -2.56 4.91 7.92
C LEU A 91 -1.29 4.69 8.74
N ALA A 92 -0.56 3.58 8.52
CA ALA A 92 0.68 3.30 9.21
C ALA A 92 1.73 4.41 8.94
N PRO A 93 2.57 4.79 9.91
CA PRO A 93 3.68 5.71 9.67
C PRO A 93 4.59 5.22 8.54
N THR A 94 5.17 6.13 7.76
CA THR A 94 6.22 5.74 6.81
C THR A 94 7.51 5.41 7.58
N GLY A 95 8.33 4.52 7.01
CA GLY A 95 9.51 4.02 7.69
C GLY A 95 9.18 3.09 8.86
N SER A 96 8.04 2.38 8.81
CA SER A 96 7.66 1.41 9.85
C SER A 96 7.54 -0.02 9.32
N TYR A 97 7.66 -1.00 10.21
CA TYR A 97 7.32 -2.40 9.94
C TYR A 97 6.30 -2.93 10.94
N GLY A 98 5.50 -3.89 10.48
CA GLY A 98 4.56 -4.66 11.29
C GLY A 98 4.35 -6.05 10.72
N PHE A 99 3.42 -6.79 11.30
CA PHE A 99 3.12 -8.16 10.94
C PHE A 99 1.71 -8.30 10.38
N ILE A 100 1.49 -9.34 9.58
CA ILE A 100 0.17 -9.72 9.09
C ILE A 100 0.02 -11.24 9.17
N ALA A 101 -1.15 -11.68 9.65
CA ALA A 101 -1.46 -13.10 9.67
C ALA A 101 -1.59 -13.65 8.24
N PRO A 102 -1.17 -14.89 7.95
CA PRO A 102 -1.15 -15.42 6.58
C PRO A 102 -2.51 -15.42 5.90
N LYS A 103 -3.58 -15.76 6.63
CA LYS A 103 -4.94 -15.74 6.09
C LYS A 103 -5.39 -14.33 5.71
N GLN A 104 -5.06 -13.32 6.50
CA GLN A 104 -5.39 -11.93 6.20
C GLN A 104 -4.60 -11.42 4.98
N LEU A 105 -3.32 -11.77 4.88
CA LEU A 105 -2.49 -11.46 3.71
C LEU A 105 -3.07 -12.08 2.43
N GLY A 106 -3.38 -13.39 2.47
CA GLY A 106 -3.95 -14.10 1.32
C GLY A 106 -5.26 -13.47 0.85
N LEU A 107 -6.18 -13.20 1.79
CA LEU A 107 -7.45 -12.53 1.46
C LEU A 107 -7.22 -11.17 0.82
N ALA A 108 -6.31 -10.36 1.36
CA ALA A 108 -6.05 -9.04 0.81
C ALA A 108 -5.43 -9.10 -0.59
N LEU A 109 -4.49 -10.02 -0.85
CA LEU A 109 -3.86 -10.16 -2.16
C LEU A 109 -4.83 -10.72 -3.22
N VAL A 110 -5.63 -11.73 -2.87
CA VAL A 110 -6.62 -12.34 -3.78
C VAL A 110 -7.74 -11.35 -4.11
N THR A 111 -8.23 -10.59 -3.13
CA THR A 111 -9.29 -9.58 -3.34
C THR A 111 -8.74 -8.25 -3.88
N GLN A 112 -7.43 -8.15 -4.08
CA GLN A 112 -6.75 -6.89 -4.45
C GLN A 112 -7.13 -5.74 -3.51
N SER A 113 -7.32 -6.05 -2.22
CA SER A 113 -7.69 -5.08 -1.21
C SER A 113 -6.58 -4.03 -1.10
N PRO A 114 -6.93 -2.73 -1.14
CA PRO A 114 -5.94 -1.66 -1.19
C PRO A 114 -5.21 -1.45 0.13
N ASP A 115 -5.69 -2.05 1.23
CA ASP A 115 -5.25 -1.66 2.58
C ASP A 115 -5.13 -2.85 3.55
N LEU A 116 -3.88 -3.26 3.80
CA LEU A 116 -3.53 -4.38 4.66
C LEU A 116 -3.65 -4.01 6.14
N MET A 117 -4.07 -4.94 6.99
CA MET A 117 -3.99 -4.73 8.44
C MET A 117 -2.59 -5.12 8.93
N LEU A 118 -1.91 -4.19 9.59
CA LEU A 118 -0.60 -4.41 10.20
C LEU A 118 -0.73 -4.45 11.71
N GLU A 119 -0.08 -5.43 12.32
CA GLU A 119 -0.02 -5.59 13.77
C GLU A 119 1.40 -5.29 14.25
N GLN A 120 1.54 -4.62 15.39
CA GLN A 120 2.85 -4.39 16.02
C GLN A 120 3.56 -5.70 16.34
N VAL A 121 2.84 -6.65 16.92
CA VAL A 121 3.35 -7.96 17.33
C VAL A 121 2.66 -9.01 16.49
N SER A 122 3.42 -10.00 16.04
CA SER A 122 2.89 -11.15 15.31
C SER A 122 1.82 -11.88 16.14
N SER A 123 0.55 -11.83 15.71
CA SER A 123 -0.56 -12.52 16.37
C SER A 123 -0.59 -14.04 16.13
N SER A 124 0.14 -14.53 15.12
CA SER A 124 0.10 -15.94 14.74
C SER A 124 1.46 -16.48 14.33
N SER A 125 1.69 -17.76 14.57
CA SER A 125 2.86 -18.46 14.07
C SER A 125 2.86 -18.51 12.54
N GLY A 126 3.98 -18.09 11.93
CA GLY A 126 4.12 -17.96 10.49
C GLY A 126 3.57 -16.65 9.90
N SER A 127 3.34 -15.61 10.72
CA SER A 127 2.98 -14.29 10.20
C SER A 127 4.08 -13.72 9.31
N TYR A 128 3.68 -12.97 8.29
CA TYR A 128 4.60 -12.24 7.44
C TYR A 128 4.89 -10.88 8.04
N GLU A 129 6.08 -10.35 7.74
CA GLU A 129 6.44 -8.97 8.09
C GLU A 129 6.26 -8.09 6.86
N ILE A 130 5.71 -6.90 7.06
CA ILE A 130 5.50 -5.90 6.03
C ILE A 130 6.26 -4.64 6.42
N HIS A 131 7.02 -4.11 5.48
CA HIS A 131 7.71 -2.83 5.60
C HIS A 131 6.96 -1.76 4.82
N LYS A 132 6.61 -0.64 5.47
CA LYS A 132 6.21 0.59 4.82
C LYS A 132 7.42 1.51 4.73
N LEU A 133 7.96 1.69 3.54
CA LEU A 133 9.16 2.49 3.31
C LEU A 133 8.90 3.99 3.53
N GLY A 134 9.97 4.79 3.61
CA GLY A 134 9.88 6.25 3.79
C GLY A 134 9.05 6.95 2.69
N ASN A 135 9.01 6.35 1.50
CA ASN A 135 8.20 6.84 0.38
C ASN A 135 6.75 6.30 0.40
N GLY A 136 6.33 5.55 1.42
CA GLY A 136 4.99 4.97 1.56
C GLY A 136 4.73 3.69 0.78
N SER A 137 5.67 3.22 -0.05
CA SER A 137 5.56 1.91 -0.71
C SER A 137 5.76 0.76 0.25
N GLY A 138 5.20 -0.41 -0.09
CA GLY A 138 5.20 -1.58 0.77
C GLY A 138 6.10 -2.70 0.24
N LEU A 139 6.85 -3.34 1.15
CA LEU A 139 7.57 -4.59 0.89
C LEU A 139 7.04 -5.70 1.80
N LEU A 140 6.84 -6.89 1.25
CA LEU A 140 6.57 -8.12 1.98
C LEU A 140 7.88 -8.86 2.24
N VAL A 141 8.15 -9.23 3.48
CA VAL A 141 9.41 -9.87 3.89
C VAL A 141 9.18 -11.34 4.23
N GLY A 142 10.01 -12.19 3.65
CA GLY A 142 10.04 -13.63 3.92
C GLY A 142 11.32 -14.26 3.39
N PHE A 143 11.35 -15.58 3.36
CA PHE A 143 12.50 -16.37 2.94
C PHE A 143 12.23 -17.02 1.59
N VAL A 144 13.27 -17.13 0.78
CA VAL A 144 13.22 -17.69 -0.58
C VAL A 144 14.38 -18.65 -0.80
N GLY A 145 14.26 -19.52 -1.80
CA GLY A 145 15.38 -20.33 -2.27
C GLY A 145 16.47 -19.49 -2.93
N ASN A 146 17.71 -19.97 -2.90
CA ASN A 146 18.85 -19.26 -3.47
C ASN A 146 18.75 -19.15 -5.00
N GLU A 147 18.08 -20.11 -5.63
CA GLU A 147 17.89 -20.21 -7.08
C GLU A 147 17.01 -19.10 -7.67
N VAL A 148 16.15 -18.48 -6.86
CA VAL A 148 15.27 -17.38 -7.31
C VAL A 148 15.88 -16.00 -7.09
N VAL A 149 16.96 -15.88 -6.30
CA VAL A 149 17.60 -14.59 -5.97
C VAL A 149 17.99 -13.77 -7.21
N PRO A 150 18.63 -14.35 -8.26
CA PRO A 150 18.96 -13.60 -9.47
C PRO A 150 17.71 -13.03 -10.16
N GLN A 151 16.61 -13.78 -10.14
CA GLN A 151 15.36 -13.45 -10.83
C GLN A 151 14.54 -12.35 -10.13
N ILE A 152 14.76 -12.17 -8.83
CA ILE A 152 14.09 -11.14 -8.03
C ILE A 152 14.80 -9.78 -8.19
N LYS A 153 16.11 -9.78 -8.45
CA LYS A 153 16.91 -8.57 -8.69
C LYS A 153 16.47 -7.89 -9.99
N PRO A 154 16.22 -6.56 -9.99
CA PRO A 154 15.70 -5.85 -11.16
C PRO A 154 16.52 -5.99 -12.45
N SER A 155 17.83 -6.22 -12.36
CA SER A 155 18.75 -6.29 -13.50
C SER A 155 18.59 -7.54 -14.37
N GLU A 156 18.02 -8.62 -13.84
CA GLU A 156 17.98 -9.94 -14.50
C GLU A 156 16.55 -10.53 -14.56
N ARG A 157 15.55 -9.73 -14.24
CA ARG A 157 14.18 -10.20 -13.98
C ARG A 157 13.44 -10.60 -15.27
N PRO A 158 13.01 -11.88 -15.39
CA PRO A 158 12.04 -12.30 -16.39
C PRO A 158 10.72 -11.51 -16.27
N ARG A 159 9.89 -11.49 -17.33
CA ARG A 159 8.61 -10.75 -17.35
C ARG A 159 7.68 -11.12 -16.19
N SER A 160 7.69 -12.39 -15.79
CA SER A 160 7.03 -12.92 -14.61
C SER A 160 7.91 -14.02 -14.02
N VAL A 161 7.99 -14.08 -12.69
CA VAL A 161 8.72 -15.12 -11.95
C VAL A 161 7.76 -15.70 -10.93
N ARG A 162 7.59 -17.03 -10.96
CA ARG A 162 6.89 -17.74 -9.89
C ARG A 162 7.79 -17.77 -8.67
N LEU A 163 7.32 -17.20 -7.57
CA LEU A 163 8.05 -17.07 -6.32
C LEU A 163 7.34 -17.86 -5.22
N PHE A 164 8.14 -18.67 -4.51
CA PHE A 164 7.74 -19.32 -3.27
C PHE A 164 8.37 -18.54 -2.11
N LEU A 165 7.55 -17.76 -1.40
CA LEU A 165 7.99 -16.99 -0.24
C LEU A 165 7.50 -17.68 1.03
N TYR A 166 8.43 -17.95 1.94
CA TYR A 166 8.17 -18.60 3.21
C TYR A 166 8.17 -17.58 4.35
N SER A 167 7.27 -17.73 5.32
CA SER A 167 7.21 -16.86 6.50
C SER A 167 8.47 -16.95 7.38
N ASN A 168 9.12 -18.11 7.41
CA ASN A 168 10.26 -18.46 8.25
C ASN A 168 11.30 -19.21 7.40
N PRO A 169 12.57 -19.29 7.82
CA PRO A 169 13.55 -20.06 7.08
C PRO A 169 13.13 -21.54 7.02
N PHE A 170 13.33 -22.14 5.85
CA PHE A 170 13.05 -23.54 5.58
C PHE A 170 14.29 -24.18 4.94
N SER A 171 14.42 -25.51 4.98
CA SER A 171 15.64 -26.22 4.51
C SER A 171 16.08 -25.85 3.09
N LYS A 172 15.12 -25.47 2.23
CA LYS A 172 15.36 -25.02 0.84
C LYS A 172 15.26 -23.51 0.65
N ALA A 173 14.95 -22.74 1.69
CA ALA A 173 14.72 -21.30 1.64
C ALA A 173 15.29 -20.62 2.88
N THR A 174 16.58 -20.28 2.83
CA THR A 174 17.31 -19.63 3.93
C THR A 174 17.64 -18.17 3.65
N THR A 175 17.47 -17.71 2.41
CA THR A 175 17.77 -16.33 2.01
C THR A 175 16.57 -15.44 2.27
N ILE A 176 16.77 -14.37 3.03
CA ILE A 176 15.71 -13.39 3.30
C ILE A 176 15.59 -12.40 2.13
N ALA A 177 14.35 -12.15 1.72
CA ALA A 177 14.01 -11.20 0.67
C ALA A 177 12.83 -10.32 1.09
N ALA A 178 12.83 -9.08 0.62
CA ALA A 178 11.74 -8.13 0.73
C ALA A 178 11.25 -7.80 -0.69
N VAL A 179 10.02 -8.20 -1.01
CA VAL A 179 9.45 -8.08 -2.35
C VAL A 179 8.34 -7.02 -2.41
N PRO A 180 8.21 -6.23 -3.49
CA PRO A 180 7.24 -5.15 -3.57
C PRO A 180 5.80 -5.64 -3.55
N LEU A 181 4.98 -5.16 -2.59
CA LEU A 181 3.57 -5.53 -2.48
C LEU A 181 2.77 -5.23 -3.75
N THR A 182 3.08 -4.14 -4.44
CA THR A 182 2.41 -3.73 -5.69
C THR A 182 2.75 -4.60 -6.90
N LYS A 183 3.70 -5.53 -6.76
CA LYS A 183 4.14 -6.44 -7.82
C LYS A 183 3.73 -7.89 -7.56
N LEU A 184 3.04 -8.18 -6.46
CA LEU A 184 2.66 -9.53 -6.09
C LEU A 184 1.29 -9.85 -6.68
N MET A 185 1.22 -10.94 -7.43
CA MET A 185 -0.04 -11.53 -7.86
C MET A 185 -0.16 -12.90 -7.22
N VAL A 186 -1.28 -13.13 -6.57
CA VAL A 186 -1.53 -14.36 -5.82
C VAL A 186 -2.83 -14.98 -6.34
N ASP A 187 -2.76 -16.26 -6.63
CA ASP A 187 -3.88 -17.09 -7.07
C ASP A 187 -4.35 -18.06 -5.98
N GLN A 188 -3.58 -18.23 -4.89
CA GLN A 188 -3.85 -19.19 -3.83
C GLN A 188 -3.67 -18.62 -2.42
N MET A 189 -4.42 -19.17 -1.47
CA MET A 189 -4.25 -18.82 -0.06
C MET A 189 -2.92 -19.37 0.49
N PRO A 190 -2.23 -18.61 1.38
CA PRO A 190 -1.07 -19.14 2.08
C PRO A 190 -1.41 -20.41 2.86
N HIS A 191 -0.52 -21.39 2.80
CA HIS A 191 -0.72 -22.69 3.45
C HIS A 191 0.57 -23.19 4.10
N ARG A 192 0.45 -24.03 5.14
CA ARG A 192 1.61 -24.63 5.80
C ARG A 192 2.17 -25.74 4.93
N ILE A 193 3.50 -25.82 4.83
CA ILE A 193 4.18 -26.93 4.14
C ILE A 193 3.86 -28.25 4.85
N GLU A 194 3.87 -28.22 6.17
CA GLU A 194 3.56 -29.36 7.04
C GLU A 194 2.31 -29.05 7.87
N PRO A 195 1.11 -29.51 7.46
CA PRO A 195 -0.14 -29.21 8.16
C PRO A 195 -0.15 -29.66 9.64
N LYS A 196 0.66 -30.66 9.98
CA LYS A 196 0.79 -31.22 11.33
C LYS A 196 1.71 -30.39 12.24
N GLN A 197 2.49 -29.46 11.69
CA GLN A 197 3.39 -28.59 12.43
C GLN A 197 2.78 -27.18 12.50
N PRO A 198 2.02 -26.85 13.56
CA PRO A 198 1.32 -25.56 13.65
C PRO A 198 2.28 -24.36 13.75
N ASP A 199 3.56 -24.61 14.05
CA ASP A 199 4.62 -23.59 14.06
C ASP A 199 5.56 -23.64 12.85
N GLY A 200 5.25 -24.50 11.89
CA GLY A 200 6.03 -24.65 10.67
C GLY A 200 5.88 -23.45 9.71
N PRO A 201 6.78 -23.35 8.72
CA PRO A 201 6.75 -22.27 7.73
C PRO A 201 5.44 -22.28 6.95
N VAL A 202 4.91 -21.08 6.73
CA VAL A 202 3.77 -20.85 5.84
C VAL A 202 4.32 -20.42 4.50
N LEU A 203 3.87 -21.10 3.43
CA LEU A 203 4.21 -20.78 2.06
C LEU A 203 3.15 -19.86 1.47
N LEU A 204 3.62 -18.79 0.83
CA LEU A 204 2.87 -17.97 -0.11
C LEU A 204 3.49 -18.16 -1.50
N GLU A 205 2.69 -18.73 -2.39
CA GLU A 205 3.03 -18.86 -3.80
C GLU A 205 2.47 -17.66 -4.57
N MET A 206 3.29 -17.04 -5.41
CA MET A 206 2.92 -15.81 -6.10
C MET A 206 3.67 -15.61 -7.41
N ASP A 207 3.12 -14.81 -8.30
CA ASP A 207 3.82 -14.27 -9.46
C ASP A 207 4.33 -12.88 -9.15
N LEU A 208 5.63 -12.69 -9.34
CA LEU A 208 6.29 -11.43 -9.16
C LEU A 208 6.40 -10.71 -10.51
N GLN A 209 5.51 -9.73 -10.75
CA GLN A 209 5.42 -9.04 -12.05
C GLN A 209 6.61 -8.10 -12.28
N GLY A 210 7.17 -8.09 -13.49
CA GLY A 210 8.15 -7.08 -13.92
C GLY A 210 7.60 -5.65 -13.90
N THR A 211 8.47 -4.65 -14.06
CA THR A 211 8.03 -3.27 -14.36
C THR A 211 7.13 -3.27 -15.58
N ALA A 212 5.93 -2.71 -15.45
CA ALA A 212 4.88 -2.83 -16.43
C ALA A 212 5.01 -1.69 -17.45
N ASN A 213 5.47 -1.99 -18.65
CA ASN A 213 4.95 -1.27 -19.81
C ASN A 213 3.53 -1.80 -20.05
N ARG A 214 2.55 -1.30 -19.29
CA ARG A 214 1.14 -1.54 -19.58
C ARG A 214 0.75 -0.61 -20.74
N LYS A 215 1.14 -0.94 -21.97
CA LYS A 215 0.40 -0.42 -23.12
C LYS A 215 -1.01 -1.01 -23.01
N ALA A 216 -1.99 -0.14 -22.78
CA ALA A 216 -3.39 -0.51 -22.94
C ALA A 216 -3.59 -1.09 -24.35
N PRO A 217 -4.47 -2.10 -24.54
CA PRO A 217 -4.86 -2.49 -25.88
C PRO A 217 -5.42 -1.26 -26.58
N SER A 218 -4.80 -0.86 -27.69
CA SER A 218 -5.37 0.09 -28.62
C SER A 218 -6.71 -0.46 -29.08
N GLN A 219 -7.79 0.27 -28.79
CA GLN A 219 -9.11 0.03 -29.37
C GLN A 219 -9.05 0.16 -30.89
#